data_AF-A0A963HUF2-F1
#
_entry.id   AF-A0A963HUF2-F1
#
_cell.length_a   1.000
_cell.length_b   1.000
_cell.length_c   1.000
_cell.angle_alpha   90.00
_cell.angle_beta   90.00
_cell.angle_gamma   90.00
#
_symmetry.space_group_name_H-M   'P 1'
#
loop_
_entity.id
_entity.type
_entity.pdbx_description
1 polymer ?
#
loop_
_entity_poly.entity_id
_entity_poly.type
_entity_poly.pdbx_seq_one_letter_code
_entity_poly.pdbx_strand_id
1 'polypeptide(L)'
;MTIIRSLVFGLCAAGLSSLAIAGGSVHFIEPVDGATVAQEFAVRMGAEGIKVQASGALMDGTGHHHLIIDGKPIAAGVAVPADDTHLHFGKGQTETTLKLAPGQHTLTLQFADGLHQSYGPDLSQTITVTVK
;
A
#
# COMPACT_ATOMS: atom_id res chain seq x y z
N MET A 1 -6.38 -11.43 59.48
CA MET A 1 -6.97 -12.41 58.55
C MET A 1 -7.70 -11.62 57.46
N THR A 2 -7.01 -11.46 56.32
CA THR A 2 -7.48 -11.44 54.91
C THR A 2 -9.01 -11.36 54.70
N ILE A 3 -9.62 -10.67 53.73
CA ILE A 3 -9.31 -10.56 52.30
C ILE A 3 -10.04 -9.33 51.71
N ILE A 4 -9.33 -8.47 50.98
CA ILE A 4 -9.89 -7.43 50.09
C ILE A 4 -10.21 -8.10 48.74
N ARG A 5 -11.47 -8.09 48.31
CA ARG A 5 -11.88 -8.53 46.95
C ARG A 5 -11.90 -7.30 46.04
N SER A 6 -10.80 -7.07 45.34
CA SER A 6 -10.75 -6.07 44.27
C SER A 6 -11.51 -6.57 43.05
N LEU A 7 -12.50 -5.79 42.64
CA LEU A 7 -13.23 -5.92 41.38
C LEU A 7 -12.33 -5.41 40.26
N VAL A 8 -11.84 -6.30 39.39
CA VAL A 8 -11.12 -5.91 38.16
C VAL A 8 -12.15 -5.72 37.06
N PHE A 9 -12.40 -4.46 36.69
CA PHE A 9 -13.06 -4.11 35.44
C PHE A 9 -12.04 -4.32 34.31
N GLY A 10 -12.27 -5.33 33.47
CA GLY A 10 -11.49 -5.57 32.26
C GLY A 10 -11.76 -4.46 31.26
N LEU A 11 -10.78 -3.56 31.09
CA LEU A 11 -10.77 -2.56 30.03
C LEU A 11 -10.61 -3.30 28.68
N CYS A 12 -11.67 -3.26 27.86
CA CYS A 12 -11.63 -3.71 26.47
C CYS A 12 -10.71 -2.75 25.70
N ALA A 13 -9.50 -3.20 25.35
CA ALA A 13 -8.60 -2.46 24.47
C ALA A 13 -9.08 -2.64 23.02
N ALA A 14 -9.90 -1.69 22.55
CA ALA A 14 -10.16 -1.54 21.12
C ALA A 14 -8.86 -1.19 20.40
N GLY A 15 -8.63 -1.83 19.24
CA GLY A 15 -7.41 -1.76 18.47
C GLY A 15 -6.98 -0.33 18.11
N LEU A 16 -5.82 0.05 18.63
CA LEU A 16 -5.06 1.20 18.16
C LEU A 16 -3.78 0.66 17.54
N SER A 17 -3.68 0.66 16.21
CA SER A 17 -2.41 0.75 15.47
C SER A 17 -2.69 0.98 13.98
N SER A 18 -3.43 2.04 13.65
CA SER A 18 -3.14 2.77 12.41
C SER A 18 -2.81 4.19 12.85
N LEU A 19 -1.64 4.32 13.50
CA LEU A 19 -0.98 5.61 13.49
C LEU A 19 -0.59 5.82 12.04
N ALA A 20 -1.41 6.61 11.33
CA ALA A 20 -1.06 7.15 10.03
C ALA A 20 0.40 7.57 10.07
N ILE A 21 1.21 7.07 9.14
CA ILE A 21 2.61 7.44 9.08
C ILE A 21 2.64 8.93 8.68
N ALA A 22 2.71 9.80 9.68
CA ALA A 22 2.64 11.23 9.49
C ALA A 22 3.88 11.67 8.68
N GLY A 23 3.64 12.19 7.47
CA GLY A 23 4.69 12.70 6.58
C GLY A 23 5.25 11.69 5.57
N GLY A 24 4.64 10.51 5.43
CA GLY A 24 4.99 9.54 4.40
C GLY A 24 4.37 9.80 3.03
N SER A 25 5.04 9.40 1.95
CA SER A 25 4.44 9.33 0.61
C SER A 25 4.99 8.16 -0.20
N VAL A 26 4.22 7.72 -1.20
CA VAL A 26 4.68 6.85 -2.28
C VAL A 26 4.48 7.56 -3.60
N HIS A 27 5.36 7.28 -4.56
CA HIS A 27 5.25 7.88 -5.89
C HIS A 27 5.80 6.98 -6.99
N PHE A 28 5.34 7.19 -8.22
CA PHE A 28 5.95 6.63 -9.41
C PHE A 28 7.18 7.46 -9.77
N ILE A 29 8.33 6.79 -9.86
CA ILE A 29 9.54 7.33 -10.49
C ILE A 29 9.40 7.19 -12.01
N GLU A 30 8.86 6.05 -12.45
CA GLU A 30 8.57 5.73 -13.84
C GLU A 30 7.38 4.75 -13.88
N PRO A 31 6.44 4.85 -14.83
CA PRO A 31 6.25 5.98 -15.74
C PRO A 31 5.71 7.20 -15.00
N VAL A 32 5.85 8.38 -15.60
CA VAL A 32 5.23 9.62 -15.09
C VAL A 32 3.75 9.70 -15.53
N ASP A 33 2.96 10.52 -14.83
CA ASP A 33 1.57 10.76 -15.21
C ASP A 33 1.44 11.30 -16.65
N GLY A 34 0.49 10.74 -17.40
CA GLY A 34 0.26 11.03 -18.81
C GLY A 34 1.25 10.37 -19.78
N ALA A 35 2.17 9.53 -19.30
CA ALA A 35 3.15 8.89 -20.17
C ALA A 35 2.49 7.97 -21.23
N THR A 36 3.10 7.95 -22.41
CA THR A 36 2.81 6.94 -23.42
C THR A 36 3.88 5.86 -23.37
N VAL A 37 3.48 4.60 -23.23
CA VAL A 37 4.38 3.45 -23.04
C VAL A 37 4.09 2.35 -24.05
N ALA A 38 5.05 1.43 -24.24
CA ALA A 38 4.82 0.21 -24.99
C ALA A 38 3.92 -0.76 -24.21
N GLN A 39 3.41 -1.81 -24.86
CA GLN A 39 2.63 -2.87 -24.20
C GLN A 39 3.32 -3.52 -23.01
N GLU A 40 4.65 -3.60 -23.04
CA GLU A 40 5.47 -4.07 -21.92
C GLU A 40 6.40 -2.93 -21.49
N PHE A 41 6.32 -2.53 -20.22
CA PHE A 41 7.02 -1.35 -19.71
C PHE A 41 7.42 -1.49 -18.24
N ALA A 42 8.49 -0.81 -17.87
CA ALA A 42 8.97 -0.77 -16.50
C ALA A 42 8.10 0.14 -15.64
N VAL A 43 7.90 -0.26 -14.38
CA VAL A 43 7.32 0.56 -13.33
C VAL A 43 8.31 0.61 -12.18
N ARG A 44 8.70 1.81 -11.78
CA ARG A 44 9.62 2.10 -10.67
C ARG A 44 8.90 2.93 -9.62
N MET A 45 8.96 2.47 -8.39
CA MET A 45 8.20 2.99 -7.26
C MET A 45 9.16 3.57 -6.22
N GLY A 46 8.81 4.75 -5.71
CA GLY A 46 9.51 5.44 -4.66
C GLY A 46 8.66 5.54 -3.40
N ALA A 47 9.36 5.75 -2.28
CA ALA A 47 8.80 5.96 -0.96
C ALA A 47 9.64 7.01 -0.23
N GLU A 48 8.99 7.98 0.42
CA GLU A 48 9.64 9.03 1.20
C GLU A 48 8.98 9.13 2.59
N GLY A 49 9.76 9.34 3.64
CA GLY A 49 9.25 9.40 5.02
C GLY A 49 8.75 8.06 5.59
N ILE A 50 8.82 6.98 4.81
CA ILE A 50 8.41 5.61 5.15
C ILE A 50 9.46 4.61 4.67
N LYS A 51 9.46 3.41 5.25
CA LYS A 51 10.39 2.34 4.88
C LYS A 51 9.70 1.19 4.16
N VAL A 52 10.21 0.85 2.99
CA VAL A 52 9.82 -0.38 2.29
C VAL A 52 10.42 -1.59 3.02
N GLN A 53 9.58 -2.56 3.37
CA GLN A 53 9.88 -3.74 4.17
C GLN A 53 9.02 -4.91 3.67
N ALA A 54 9.57 -6.13 3.69
CA ALA A 54 8.80 -7.31 3.32
C ALA A 54 7.57 -7.51 4.23
N SER A 55 6.50 -8.09 3.69
CA SER A 55 5.29 -8.45 4.43
C SER A 55 5.57 -9.51 5.50
N GLY A 56 4.67 -9.61 6.47
CA GLY A 56 4.77 -10.48 7.63
C GLY A 56 4.62 -9.71 8.94
N ALA A 57 5.71 -9.11 9.41
CA ALA A 57 5.70 -8.40 10.69
C ALA A 57 5.03 -7.02 10.58
N LEU A 58 4.18 -6.70 11.55
CA LEU A 58 3.71 -5.33 11.76
C LEU A 58 4.82 -4.52 12.44
N MET A 59 5.30 -3.49 11.76
CA MET A 59 6.33 -2.58 12.25
C MET A 59 5.96 -1.15 11.85
N ASP A 60 5.94 -0.26 12.84
CA ASP A 60 5.59 1.16 12.66
C ASP A 60 6.45 1.82 11.57
N GLY A 61 5.82 2.63 10.72
CA GLY A 61 6.53 3.36 9.67
C GLY A 61 6.99 2.51 8.49
N THR A 62 6.61 1.23 8.46
CA THR A 62 7.03 0.29 7.41
C THR A 62 5.86 -0.31 6.65
N GLY A 63 6.16 -0.86 5.48
CA GLY A 63 5.17 -1.52 4.65
C GLY A 63 5.75 -1.87 3.29
N HIS A 64 4.88 -2.17 2.34
CA HIS A 64 5.29 -2.48 0.97
C HIS A 64 4.31 -1.93 -0.05
N HIS A 65 4.79 -1.88 -1.29
CA HIS A 65 4.00 -1.41 -2.41
C HIS A 65 2.97 -2.45 -2.83
N HIS A 66 1.85 -1.93 -3.31
CA HIS A 66 0.88 -2.61 -4.14
C HIS A 66 0.62 -1.73 -5.36
N LEU A 67 0.27 -2.35 -6.47
CA LEU A 67 -0.15 -1.63 -7.66
C LEU A 67 -1.54 -2.10 -8.06
N ILE A 68 -2.46 -1.16 -8.19
CA ILE A 68 -3.84 -1.40 -8.58
C ILE A 68 -4.01 -0.89 -10.01
N ILE A 69 -4.31 -1.82 -10.92
CA ILE A 69 -4.53 -1.53 -12.34
C ILE A 69 -6.01 -1.20 -12.54
N ASP A 70 -6.29 -0.06 -13.15
CA ASP A 70 -7.64 0.42 -13.44
C ASP A 70 -8.56 0.53 -12.21
N GLY A 71 -7.96 0.75 -11.04
CA GLY A 71 -8.64 0.85 -9.76
C GLY A 71 -8.22 2.05 -8.93
N LYS A 72 -8.99 2.28 -7.85
CA LYS A 72 -8.82 3.41 -6.93
C LYS A 72 -8.03 3.01 -5.68
N PRO A 73 -7.49 3.98 -4.93
CA PRO A 73 -6.88 3.72 -3.63
C PRO A 73 -7.86 3.03 -2.68
N ILE A 74 -7.31 2.17 -1.82
CA ILE A 74 -8.07 1.37 -0.86
C ILE A 74 -8.11 2.10 0.48
N ALA A 75 -9.26 2.08 1.15
CA ALA A 75 -9.44 2.73 2.44
C ALA A 75 -8.47 2.18 3.51
N ALA A 76 -8.09 3.04 4.46
CA ALA A 76 -7.16 2.66 5.52
C ALA A 76 -7.68 1.47 6.35
N GLY A 77 -6.80 0.52 6.68
CA GLY A 77 -7.11 -0.70 7.44
C GLY A 77 -7.84 -1.78 6.63
N VAL A 78 -8.15 -1.54 5.36
CA VAL A 78 -8.76 -2.55 4.47
C VAL A 78 -7.65 -3.33 3.77
N ALA A 79 -7.79 -4.66 3.77
CA ALA A 79 -6.86 -5.54 3.07
C ALA A 79 -6.89 -5.29 1.56
N VAL A 80 -5.72 -5.24 0.92
CA VAL A 80 -5.62 -5.18 -0.53
C VAL A 80 -6.08 -6.51 -1.12
N PRO A 81 -7.06 -6.53 -2.05
CA PRO A 81 -7.51 -7.75 -2.70
C PRO A 81 -6.36 -8.53 -3.34
N ALA A 82 -6.46 -9.86 -3.35
CA ALA A 82 -5.57 -10.74 -4.08
C ALA A 82 -6.28 -11.20 -5.36
N ASP A 83 -6.18 -10.40 -6.41
CA ASP A 83 -6.76 -10.67 -7.74
C ASP A 83 -5.83 -10.17 -8.86
N ASP A 84 -6.24 -10.38 -10.11
CA ASP A 84 -5.42 -10.10 -11.29
C ASP A 84 -5.13 -8.60 -11.50
N THR A 85 -5.87 -7.70 -10.84
CA THR A 85 -5.71 -6.25 -10.96
C THR A 85 -4.97 -5.62 -9.79
N HIS A 86 -4.72 -6.37 -8.72
CA HIS A 86 -3.99 -5.92 -7.54
C HIS A 86 -2.68 -6.70 -7.43
N LEU A 87 -1.57 -6.07 -7.82
CA LEU A 87 -0.24 -6.67 -7.76
C LEU A 87 0.41 -6.39 -6.40
N HIS A 88 0.98 -7.44 -5.80
CA HIS A 88 1.56 -7.41 -4.45
C HIS A 88 3.09 -7.42 -4.51
N PHE A 89 3.73 -6.44 -3.88
CA PHE A 89 5.19 -6.36 -3.77
C PHE A 89 5.67 -6.65 -2.34
N GLY A 90 5.12 -7.71 -1.74
CA GLY A 90 5.37 -8.14 -0.36
C GLY A 90 6.80 -8.58 -0.03
N LYS A 91 7.73 -8.60 -0.99
CA LYS A 91 9.16 -8.82 -0.71
C LYS A 91 9.94 -7.50 -0.64
N GLY A 92 9.24 -6.37 -0.67
CA GLY A 92 9.85 -5.03 -0.70
C GLY A 92 10.36 -4.63 -2.08
N GLN A 93 9.75 -5.14 -3.14
CA GLN A 93 10.13 -4.75 -4.50
C GLN A 93 9.78 -3.28 -4.75
N THR A 94 10.68 -2.56 -5.40
CA THR A 94 10.52 -1.15 -5.79
C THR A 94 10.45 -1.00 -7.31
N GLU A 95 10.48 -2.09 -8.05
CA GLU A 95 10.32 -2.10 -9.49
C GLU A 95 9.62 -3.36 -9.98
N THR A 96 8.97 -3.26 -11.14
CA THR A 96 8.39 -4.38 -11.87
C THR A 96 8.31 -4.08 -13.36
N THR A 97 7.95 -5.09 -14.15
CA THR A 97 7.57 -4.93 -15.55
C THR A 97 6.09 -5.26 -15.67
N LEU A 98 5.31 -4.34 -16.23
CA LEU A 98 3.91 -4.56 -16.54
C LEU A 98 3.73 -4.90 -18.01
N LYS A 99 2.73 -5.72 -18.28
CA LYS A 99 2.22 -5.95 -19.62
C LYS A 99 0.72 -5.67 -19.66
N LEU A 100 0.32 -4.67 -20.45
CA LEU A 100 -1.07 -4.23 -20.57
C LEU A 100 -1.54 -4.23 -22.02
N ALA A 101 -2.85 -4.26 -22.22
CA ALA A 101 -3.45 -4.10 -23.53
C ALA A 101 -3.27 -2.65 -24.03
N PRO A 102 -3.28 -2.38 -25.35
CA PRO A 102 -3.28 -1.01 -25.86
C PRO A 102 -4.52 -0.25 -25.39
N GLY A 103 -4.34 1.00 -24.97
CA GLY A 103 -5.41 1.82 -24.42
C GLY A 103 -4.97 2.75 -23.29
N GLN A 104 -5.93 3.49 -22.75
CA GLN A 104 -5.72 4.30 -21.55
C GLN A 104 -5.93 3.42 -20.31
N HIS A 105 -4.99 3.47 -19.39
CA HIS A 105 -5.04 2.78 -18.10
C HIS A 105 -4.75 3.74 -16.96
N THR A 106 -5.34 3.47 -15.80
CA THR A 106 -4.93 4.10 -14.54
C THR A 106 -4.10 3.14 -13.72
N LEU A 107 -3.05 3.64 -13.10
CA LEU A 107 -2.17 2.89 -12.22
C LEU A 107 -2.17 3.58 -10.87
N THR A 108 -2.66 2.89 -9.85
CA THR A 108 -2.67 3.38 -8.47
C THR A 108 -1.62 2.63 -7.65
N LEU A 109 -0.54 3.32 -7.30
CA LEU A 109 0.43 2.84 -6.33
C LEU A 109 -0.16 3.00 -4.93
N GLN A 110 -0.23 1.93 -4.16
CA GLN A 110 -0.79 1.90 -2.81
C GLN A 110 0.25 1.37 -1.84
N PHE A 111 0.44 2.03 -0.69
CA PHE A 111 1.24 1.48 0.41
C PHE A 111 0.35 0.73 1.41
N ALA A 112 0.86 -0.39 1.92
CA ALA A 112 0.17 -1.21 2.91
C ALA A 112 1.15 -1.82 3.92
N ASP A 113 0.64 -2.21 5.09
CA ASP A 113 1.41 -2.74 6.20
C ASP A 113 1.89 -4.20 5.96
N GLY A 114 2.53 -4.80 6.97
CA GLY A 114 2.99 -6.18 6.92
C GLY A 114 1.89 -7.23 6.69
N LEU A 115 0.62 -6.88 6.91
CA LEU A 115 -0.54 -7.75 6.71
C LEU A 115 -1.32 -7.44 5.43
N HIS A 116 -0.75 -6.60 4.54
CA HIS A 116 -1.39 -6.11 3.31
C HIS A 116 -2.64 -5.25 3.59
N GLN A 117 -2.72 -4.61 4.77
CA GLN A 117 -3.75 -3.62 5.04
C GLN A 117 -3.30 -2.25 4.55
N SER A 118 -4.14 -1.61 3.74
CA SER A 118 -3.87 -0.30 3.18
C SER A 118 -3.63 0.74 4.28
N TYR A 119 -2.62 1.59 4.11
CA TYR A 119 -2.47 2.80 4.93
C TYR A 119 -3.45 3.92 4.52
N GLY A 120 -4.28 3.69 3.51
CA GLY A 120 -5.30 4.60 3.03
C GLY A 120 -4.89 5.39 1.78
N PRO A 121 -5.80 6.23 1.28
CA PRO A 121 -5.56 7.05 0.09
C PRO A 121 -4.41 8.05 0.24
N ASP A 122 -4.11 8.50 1.46
CA ASP A 122 -3.03 9.47 1.71
C ASP A 122 -1.64 8.91 1.41
N LEU A 123 -1.47 7.58 1.46
CA LEU A 123 -0.25 6.87 1.06
C LEU A 123 -0.47 6.13 -0.25
N SER A 124 -1.03 6.84 -1.22
CA SER A 124 -1.20 6.37 -2.58
C SER A 124 -0.86 7.45 -3.61
N GLN A 125 -0.57 7.05 -4.84
CA GLN A 125 -0.53 7.93 -5.99
C GLN A 125 -1.21 7.24 -7.17
N THR A 126 -2.08 7.95 -7.88
CA THR A 126 -2.67 7.48 -9.14
C THR A 126 -2.08 8.27 -10.30
N ILE A 127 -1.69 7.55 -11.35
CA ILE A 127 -1.29 8.11 -12.64
C ILE A 127 -2.13 7.51 -13.76
N THR A 128 -2.19 8.20 -14.89
CA THR A 128 -2.76 7.73 -16.15
C THR A 128 -1.63 7.43 -17.13
N VAL A 129 -1.69 6.29 -17.82
CA VAL A 129 -0.77 5.95 -18.90
C VAL A 129 -1.55 5.58 -20.17
N THR A 130 -0.92 5.81 -21.32
CA THR A 130 -1.45 5.36 -22.62
C THR A 130 -0.53 4.30 -23.19
N VAL A 131 -1.03 3.07 -23.30
CA VAL A 131 -0.32 1.93 -23.85
C VAL A 131 -0.54 1.86 -25.36
N LYS A 132 0.53 1.76 -26.15
CA LYS A 132 0.51 1.62 -27.62
C LYS A 132 0.72 0.19 -28.07
#